data_AF-K1UCD7-F1
#
_entry.id   AF-K1UCD7-F1
#
_cell.length_a   1.000
_cell.length_b   1.000
_cell.length_c   1.000
_cell.angle_alpha   90.00
_cell.angle_beta   90.00
_cell.angle_gamma   90.00
#
_symmetry.space_group_name_H-M   'P 1'
#
loop_
_entity.id
_entity.type
_entity.pdbx_description
1 polymer ?
#
loop_
_entity_poly.entity_id
_entity_poly.type
_entity_poly.pdbx_seq_one_letter_code
_entity_poly.pdbx_strand_id
1 'polypeptide(L)'
;MQRRRAVSRKQNRRVHALITLIFCIAVFILVCAGCFLLVKTDGTITNKPNQSQGDSSSAAPDGADSTTDGDSQQEQPTMTEEEQRIADATATASANCTKDAPQVVDPALWDERGKALMEQLAADEFYQSEGLKYSAKDGCPYMIAVNRAASTVTVLALDDEGNYTKPYMAMVCSGGADTPLGFFATPVNYDWRLLAGPSYGQYATRIWDSYLFHTVPYY
;
A
#
# COMPACT_ATOMS: atom_id res chain seq x y z
N MET A 1 20.41 -63.94 7.40
CA MET A 1 19.86 -62.76 8.11
C MET A 1 19.81 -61.46 7.29
N GLN A 2 20.60 -61.26 6.23
CA GLN A 2 20.64 -59.99 5.49
C GLN A 2 19.42 -59.70 4.58
N ARG A 3 18.78 -60.71 3.96
CA ARG A 3 17.61 -60.50 3.08
C ARG A 3 16.37 -59.94 3.80
N ARG A 4 16.12 -60.33 5.06
CA ARG A 4 14.96 -59.85 5.85
C ARG A 4 15.07 -58.35 6.22
N ARG A 5 16.30 -57.84 6.44
CA ARG A 5 16.54 -56.42 6.76
C ARG A 5 16.33 -55.49 5.56
N ALA A 6 16.61 -55.94 4.34
CA ALA A 6 16.39 -55.15 3.12
C ALA A 6 14.90 -55.00 2.78
N VAL A 7 14.10 -56.05 2.99
CA VAL A 7 12.64 -56.02 2.77
C VAL A 7 11.95 -55.09 3.78
N SER A 8 12.35 -55.14 5.05
CA SER A 8 11.83 -54.26 6.11
C SER A 8 12.11 -52.77 5.84
N ARG A 9 13.31 -52.42 5.34
CA ARG A 9 13.64 -51.03 4.97
C ARG A 9 12.81 -50.52 3.79
N LYS A 10 12.52 -51.36 2.79
CA LYS A 10 11.68 -51.02 1.63
C LYS A 10 10.21 -50.84 2.04
N GLN A 11 9.74 -51.66 2.98
CA GLN A 11 8.39 -51.55 3.53
C GLN A 11 8.23 -50.28 4.39
N ASN A 12 9.20 -49.96 5.25
CA ASN A 12 9.16 -48.75 6.07
C ASN A 12 9.23 -47.47 5.23
N ARG A 13 10.01 -47.45 4.14
CA ARG A 13 10.03 -46.30 3.20
C ARG A 13 8.69 -46.11 2.48
N ARG A 14 8.01 -47.20 2.12
CA ARG A 14 6.67 -47.14 1.52
C ARG A 14 5.63 -46.64 2.50
N VAL A 15 5.68 -47.09 3.76
CA VAL A 15 4.77 -46.62 4.82
C VAL A 15 5.00 -45.13 5.10
N HIS A 16 6.25 -44.67 5.16
CA HIS A 16 6.54 -43.26 5.37
C HIS A 16 6.07 -42.39 4.20
N ALA A 17 6.33 -42.81 2.96
CA ALA A 17 5.84 -42.11 1.77
C ALA A 17 4.30 -42.04 1.72
N LEU A 18 3.61 -43.10 2.15
CA LEU A 18 2.16 -43.14 2.21
C LEU A 18 1.60 -42.20 3.29
N ILE A 19 2.24 -42.14 4.46
CA ILE A 19 1.87 -41.21 5.54
C ILE A 19 2.09 -39.76 5.10
N THR A 20 3.23 -39.45 4.47
CA THR A 20 3.51 -38.11 3.95
C THR A 20 2.49 -37.70 2.89
N LEU A 21 2.12 -38.59 1.97
CA LEU A 21 1.13 -38.31 0.94
C LEU A 21 -0.26 -38.05 1.54
N ILE A 22 -0.69 -38.84 2.53
CA ILE A 22 -1.96 -38.62 3.24
C ILE A 22 -1.95 -37.27 3.96
N PHE A 23 -0.84 -36.89 4.59
CA PHE A 23 -0.71 -35.60 5.26
C PHE A 23 -0.78 -34.44 4.27
N CYS A 24 -0.09 -34.53 3.12
CA CYS A 24 -0.16 -33.53 2.06
C CYS A 24 -1.59 -33.37 1.49
N ILE A 25 -2.31 -34.48 1.29
CA ILE A 25 -3.70 -34.44 0.81
C ILE A 25 -4.63 -33.82 1.86
N ALA A 26 -4.45 -34.15 3.15
CA ALA A 26 -5.27 -33.59 4.23
C ALA A 26 -5.06 -32.07 4.38
N VAL A 27 -3.81 -31.59 4.29
CA VAL A 27 -3.50 -30.14 4.30
C VAL A 27 -4.09 -29.46 3.07
N PHE A 28 -4.00 -30.07 1.89
CA PHE A 28 -4.58 -29.52 0.66
C PHE A 28 -6.11 -29.42 0.74
N ILE A 29 -6.79 -30.44 1.28
CA ILE A 29 -8.24 -30.41 1.49
C ILE A 29 -8.62 -29.33 2.52
N LEU A 30 -7.85 -29.14 3.59
CA LEU A 30 -8.09 -28.08 4.58
C LEU A 30 -7.93 -26.68 3.99
N VAL A 31 -6.92 -26.47 3.14
CA VAL A 31 -6.71 -25.20 2.42
C VAL A 31 -7.85 -24.97 1.42
N CYS A 32 -8.22 -25.97 0.62
CA CYS A 32 -9.31 -25.85 -0.35
C CYS A 32 -10.69 -25.66 0.31
N ALA A 33 -10.94 -26.31 1.45
CA ALA A 33 -12.18 -26.13 2.22
C ALA A 33 -12.21 -24.78 2.97
N GLY A 34 -11.06 -24.29 3.45
CA GLY A 34 -10.91 -22.96 4.04
C GLY A 34 -11.18 -21.83 3.05
N CYS A 35 -10.77 -22.00 1.78
CA CYS A 35 -11.10 -21.07 0.71
C CYS A 35 -12.60 -21.03 0.37
N PHE A 36 -13.37 -22.08 0.68
CA PHE A 36 -14.80 -22.15 0.38
C PHE A 36 -15.68 -21.42 1.42
N LEU A 37 -15.13 -21.08 2.60
CA LEU A 37 -15.86 -20.40 3.68
C LEU A 37 -15.63 -18.87 3.72
N LEU A 38 -14.84 -18.31 2.80
CA LEU A 38 -14.59 -16.86 2.70
C LEU A 38 -15.14 -16.21 1.41
N VAL A 39 -16.02 -16.89 0.68
CA VAL A 39 -16.79 -16.27 -0.42
C VAL A 39 -18.26 -16.22 -0.05
N LYS A 40 -18.59 -15.34 0.90
CA LYS A 40 -19.94 -14.80 1.02
C LYS A 40 -19.97 -13.49 1.80
N THR A 41 -19.65 -12.41 1.10
CA THR A 41 -20.33 -11.12 1.30
C THR A 41 -20.41 -10.43 -0.06
N ASP A 42 -21.64 -10.16 -0.45
CA ASP A 42 -22.06 -9.52 -1.69
C ASP A 42 -21.44 -8.14 -1.87
N GLY A 43 -21.03 -7.84 -3.10
CA GLY A 43 -20.51 -6.56 -3.52
C GLY A 43 -20.40 -6.53 -5.02
N THR A 44 -21.55 -6.37 -5.68
CA THR A 44 -21.71 -6.31 -7.13
C THR A 44 -20.84 -5.19 -7.73
N ILE A 45 -19.69 -5.52 -8.31
CA ILE A 45 -18.97 -4.60 -9.21
C ILE A 45 -19.61 -4.74 -10.58
N THR A 46 -20.55 -3.84 -10.89
CA THR A 46 -21.04 -3.64 -12.25
C THR A 46 -20.04 -2.75 -12.99
N ASN A 47 -19.30 -3.35 -13.93
CA ASN A 47 -18.60 -2.56 -14.95
C ASN A 47 -19.62 -2.10 -16.01
N LYS A 48 -19.64 -0.80 -16.32
CA LYS A 48 -20.26 -0.26 -17.55
C LYS A 48 -19.47 0.96 -18.06
N PRO A 49 -19.60 1.32 -19.35
CA PRO A 49 -18.47 1.37 -20.27
C PRO A 49 -18.00 2.81 -20.51
N ASN A 50 -16.73 2.93 -20.88
CA ASN A 50 -16.14 4.17 -21.34
C ASN A 50 -16.73 4.56 -22.71
N GLN A 51 -17.42 5.69 -22.77
CA GLN A 51 -17.70 6.43 -24.01
C GLN A 51 -17.94 7.91 -23.68
N SER A 52 -17.02 8.78 -24.03
CA SER A 52 -17.17 9.61 -25.23
C SER A 52 -15.97 10.56 -25.38
N GLN A 53 -15.41 10.55 -26.59
CA GLN A 53 -14.74 11.72 -27.15
C GLN A 53 -15.79 12.81 -27.39
N GLY A 54 -15.40 14.06 -27.14
CA GLY A 54 -16.19 15.23 -27.49
C GLY A 54 -15.30 16.47 -27.44
N ASP A 55 -14.72 16.79 -28.59
CA ASP A 55 -14.10 18.08 -28.87
C ASP A 55 -15.08 19.23 -28.64
N SER A 56 -14.56 20.41 -28.26
CA SER A 56 -14.69 21.66 -29.04
C SER A 56 -14.80 22.93 -28.18
N SER A 57 -13.83 23.81 -28.46
CA SER A 57 -13.92 25.26 -28.67
C SER A 57 -14.48 26.17 -27.57
N SER A 58 -13.58 27.00 -27.08
CA SER A 58 -13.84 28.33 -26.52
C SER A 58 -14.44 29.28 -27.56
N ALA A 59 -15.55 29.93 -27.20
CA ALA A 59 -15.97 31.20 -27.77
C ALA A 59 -16.66 32.01 -26.67
N ALA A 60 -16.09 33.16 -26.33
CA ALA A 60 -16.77 34.20 -25.58
C ALA A 60 -17.79 34.91 -26.49
N PRO A 61 -18.81 35.55 -25.90
CA PRO A 61 -18.93 36.98 -26.16
C PRO A 61 -19.24 37.81 -24.91
N ASP A 62 -18.66 39.01 -24.91
CA ASP A 62 -19.10 40.16 -24.12
C ASP A 62 -20.48 40.65 -24.59
N GLY A 63 -21.27 41.17 -23.66
CA GLY A 63 -22.23 42.22 -23.98
C GLY A 63 -23.56 42.22 -23.22
N ALA A 64 -23.71 43.30 -22.43
CA ALA A 64 -24.93 44.09 -22.21
C ALA A 64 -25.68 43.93 -20.87
N ASP A 65 -25.59 45.06 -20.16
CA ASP A 65 -26.37 45.63 -19.08
C ASP A 65 -27.90 45.43 -19.17
N SER A 66 -28.53 45.17 -18.01
CA SER A 66 -29.93 45.48 -17.73
C SER A 66 -30.22 45.30 -16.24
N THR A 67 -30.37 46.43 -15.55
CA THR A 67 -30.88 46.59 -14.19
C THR A 67 -32.20 45.84 -13.93
N THR A 68 -32.33 45.14 -12.81
CA THR A 68 -33.60 45.03 -12.04
C THR A 68 -33.27 44.67 -10.59
N ASP A 69 -33.68 45.55 -9.68
CA ASP A 69 -33.72 45.30 -8.23
C ASP A 69 -34.61 44.11 -7.91
N GLY A 70 -34.05 43.11 -7.24
CA GLY A 70 -34.78 41.95 -6.75
C GLY A 70 -33.98 41.31 -5.62
N ASP A 71 -34.32 41.69 -4.39
CA ASP A 71 -33.90 41.03 -3.15
C ASP A 71 -34.27 39.54 -3.24
N SER A 72 -33.33 38.77 -3.76
CA SER A 72 -33.43 37.33 -3.92
C SER A 72 -32.29 36.80 -3.08
N GLN A 73 -32.61 36.29 -1.90
CA GLN A 73 -31.73 35.32 -1.25
C GLN A 73 -31.56 34.18 -2.25
N GLN A 74 -30.49 34.20 -3.04
CA GLN A 74 -30.05 33.04 -3.79
C GLN A 74 -29.73 31.98 -2.76
N GLU A 75 -30.61 30.97 -2.63
CA GLU A 75 -30.26 29.73 -1.97
C GLU A 75 -28.97 29.23 -2.61
N GLN A 76 -27.89 29.29 -1.84
CA GLN A 76 -26.61 28.74 -2.22
C GLN A 76 -26.85 27.27 -2.62
N PRO A 77 -26.35 26.81 -3.78
CA PRO A 77 -26.56 25.42 -4.19
C PRO A 77 -26.06 24.51 -3.07
N THR A 78 -26.99 23.74 -2.50
CA THR A 78 -26.67 22.79 -1.43
C THR A 78 -25.91 21.65 -2.08
N MET A 79 -24.64 21.48 -1.69
CA MET A 79 -23.78 20.39 -2.16
C MET A 79 -24.46 19.05 -1.89
N THR A 80 -24.35 18.12 -2.84
CA THR A 80 -24.78 16.74 -2.61
C THR A 80 -23.91 16.10 -1.51
N GLU A 81 -24.41 15.07 -0.84
CA GLU A 81 -23.64 14.34 0.18
C GLU A 81 -22.33 13.79 -0.38
N GLU A 82 -22.31 13.35 -1.64
CA GLU A 82 -21.11 12.85 -2.29
C GLU A 82 -20.08 13.95 -2.51
N GLU A 83 -20.50 15.11 -3.01
CA GLU A 83 -19.60 16.25 -3.19
C GLU A 83 -19.06 16.77 -1.86
N GLN A 84 -19.89 16.78 -0.81
CA GLN A 84 -19.43 17.15 0.53
C GLN A 84 -18.36 16.19 1.04
N ARG A 85 -18.54 14.87 0.88
CA ARG A 85 -17.51 13.89 1.26
C ARG A 85 -16.21 14.08 0.48
N ILE A 86 -16.29 14.36 -0.82
CA ILE A 86 -15.10 14.61 -1.65
C ILE A 86 -14.38 15.88 -1.19
N ALA A 87 -15.13 16.94 -0.88
CA ALA A 87 -14.59 18.19 -0.36
C ALA A 87 -13.90 17.98 1.00
N ASP A 88 -14.53 17.26 1.93
CA ASP A 88 -13.98 16.97 3.26
C ASP A 88 -12.70 16.11 3.14
N ALA A 89 -12.71 15.10 2.27
CA ALA A 89 -11.53 14.26 2.01
C ALA A 89 -10.39 15.08 1.40
N THR A 90 -10.69 15.95 0.44
CA THR A 90 -9.71 16.82 -0.22
C THR A 90 -9.11 17.83 0.76
N ALA A 91 -9.95 18.44 1.61
CA ALA A 91 -9.51 19.38 2.64
C ALA A 91 -8.61 18.68 3.67
N THR A 92 -8.99 17.48 4.12
CA THR A 92 -8.20 16.66 5.04
C THR A 92 -6.86 16.26 4.42
N ALA A 93 -6.86 15.78 3.18
CA ALA A 93 -5.63 15.42 2.47
C ALA A 93 -4.70 16.64 2.30
N SER A 94 -5.26 17.80 1.95
CA SER A 94 -4.50 19.05 1.81
C SER A 94 -3.90 19.50 3.14
N ALA A 95 -4.66 19.44 4.24
CA ALA A 95 -4.17 19.77 5.57
C ALA A 95 -3.06 18.81 6.06
N ASN A 96 -3.11 17.55 5.62
CA ASN A 96 -2.11 16.53 5.95
C ASN A 96 -0.88 16.55 5.01
N CYS A 97 -0.88 17.35 3.95
CA CYS A 97 0.24 17.49 3.02
C CYS A 97 1.36 18.38 3.59
N THR A 98 1.84 18.03 4.79
CA THR A 98 2.96 18.70 5.46
C THR A 98 4.11 17.73 5.67
N LYS A 99 5.31 18.26 5.90
CA LYS A 99 6.50 17.47 6.23
C LYS A 99 6.53 17.02 7.71
N ASP A 100 5.56 17.46 8.50
CA ASP A 100 5.59 17.31 9.96
C ASP A 100 4.78 16.09 10.38
N ALA A 101 5.16 15.47 11.51
CA ALA A 101 4.44 14.32 12.04
C ALA A 101 2.99 14.71 12.39
N PRO A 102 2.01 13.83 12.11
CA PRO A 102 0.62 14.09 12.48
C PRO A 102 0.46 14.12 14.00
N GLN A 103 -0.62 14.76 14.47
CA GLN A 103 -1.02 14.64 15.87
C GLN A 103 -1.53 13.22 16.14
N VAL A 104 -0.84 12.50 17.02
CA VAL A 104 -1.19 11.13 17.41
C VAL A 104 -1.95 11.16 18.72
N VAL A 105 -3.16 10.59 18.72
CA VAL A 105 -4.06 10.56 19.89
C VAL A 105 -3.48 9.71 21.03
N ASP A 106 -2.91 8.55 20.69
CA ASP A 106 -2.25 7.64 21.64
C ASP A 106 -0.85 7.28 21.13
N PRO A 107 0.17 8.08 21.50
CA PRO A 107 1.55 7.83 21.08
C PRO A 107 2.09 6.48 21.56
N ALA A 108 1.66 5.99 22.72
CA ALA A 108 2.17 4.73 23.26
C ALA A 108 1.66 3.54 22.44
N LEU A 109 0.37 3.53 22.09
CA LEU A 109 -0.18 2.54 21.18
C LEU A 109 0.50 2.62 19.81
N TRP A 110 0.76 3.82 19.32
CA TRP A 110 1.43 4.04 18.03
C TRP A 110 2.84 3.43 18.01
N ASP A 111 3.64 3.68 19.06
CA ASP A 111 4.96 3.10 19.22
C ASP A 111 4.91 1.57 19.38
N GLU A 112 3.96 1.03 20.15
CA GLU A 112 3.74 -0.42 20.28
C GLU A 112 3.44 -1.07 18.93
N ARG A 113 2.59 -0.46 18.10
CA ARG A 113 2.26 -0.99 16.77
C ARG A 113 3.45 -0.97 15.81
N GLY A 114 4.30 0.06 15.90
CA GLY A 114 5.53 0.13 15.12
C GLY A 114 6.53 -0.97 15.48
N LYS A 115 6.72 -1.21 16.79
CA LYS A 115 7.53 -2.35 17.28
C LYS A 115 6.98 -3.68 16.80
N ALA A 116 5.67 -3.93 17.00
CA ALA A 116 5.03 -5.18 16.58
C ALA A 116 5.14 -5.42 15.06
N LEU A 117 4.99 -4.37 14.23
CA LEU A 117 5.17 -4.48 12.78
C LEU A 117 6.59 -4.94 12.44
N MET A 118 7.60 -4.30 13.03
CA MET A 118 9.00 -4.62 12.73
C MET A 118 9.42 -6.00 13.22
N GLU A 119 8.95 -6.41 14.40
CA GLU A 119 9.14 -7.77 14.91
C GLU A 119 8.49 -8.81 14.00
N GLN A 120 7.27 -8.56 13.52
CA GLN A 120 6.59 -9.44 12.57
C GLN A 120 7.38 -9.56 11.26
N LEU A 121 7.84 -8.44 10.69
CA LEU A 121 8.62 -8.44 9.46
C LEU A 121 9.98 -9.15 9.66
N ALA A 122 10.63 -8.96 10.80
CA ALA A 122 11.88 -9.63 11.13
C ALA A 122 11.72 -11.14 11.36
N ALA A 123 10.55 -11.58 11.81
CA ALA A 123 10.21 -12.99 12.01
C ALA A 123 9.77 -13.71 10.71
N ASP A 124 9.41 -12.97 9.67
CA ASP A 124 8.98 -13.52 8.39
C ASP A 124 10.17 -14.10 7.61
N GLU A 125 10.07 -15.36 7.18
CA GLU A 125 11.17 -16.07 6.48
C GLU A 125 11.57 -15.39 5.16
N PHE A 126 10.61 -14.78 4.46
CA PHE A 126 10.90 -14.05 3.22
C PHE A 126 11.79 -12.84 3.52
N TYR A 127 11.40 -11.98 4.46
CA TYR A 127 12.18 -10.77 4.77
C TYR A 127 13.51 -11.06 5.47
N GLN A 128 13.61 -12.17 6.22
CA GLN A 128 14.89 -12.67 6.69
C GLN A 128 15.81 -13.04 5.52
N SER A 129 15.28 -13.74 4.50
CA SER A 129 16.06 -14.12 3.32
C SER A 129 16.50 -12.92 2.47
N GLU A 130 15.70 -11.86 2.47
CA GLU A 130 16.01 -10.57 1.84
C GLU A 130 17.01 -9.72 2.66
N GLY A 131 17.41 -10.19 3.85
CA GLY A 131 18.42 -9.55 4.68
C GLY A 131 17.93 -8.30 5.40
N LEU A 132 16.64 -8.25 5.76
CA LEU A 132 16.06 -7.16 6.54
C LEU A 132 16.91 -6.86 7.78
N LYS A 133 17.33 -5.60 7.91
CA LYS A 133 17.99 -5.06 9.11
C LYS A 133 17.38 -3.71 9.43
N TYR A 134 16.77 -3.63 10.61
CA TYR A 134 16.07 -2.43 11.07
C TYR A 134 16.77 -1.75 12.26
N SER A 135 17.99 -2.15 12.58
CA SER A 135 18.86 -1.36 13.46
C SER A 135 19.38 -0.13 12.72
N ALA A 136 19.76 0.90 13.47
CA ALA A 136 20.25 2.16 12.94
C ALA A 136 21.35 1.99 11.88
N LYS A 137 21.25 2.83 10.84
CA LYS A 137 22.22 2.96 9.76
C LYS A 137 22.64 4.42 9.65
N ASP A 138 23.95 4.64 9.56
CA ASP A 138 24.52 5.98 9.47
C ASP A 138 23.96 6.77 8.27
N GLY A 139 23.64 8.04 8.51
CA GLY A 139 23.00 8.92 7.53
C GLY A 139 21.58 8.54 7.10
N CYS A 140 20.96 7.53 7.70
CA CYS A 140 19.59 7.09 7.40
C CYS A 140 18.68 7.37 8.61
N PRO A 141 18.00 8.51 8.68
CA PRO A 141 17.14 8.84 9.84
C PRO A 141 15.85 8.01 9.91
N TYR A 142 15.46 7.39 8.78
CA TYR A 142 14.20 6.69 8.65
C TYR A 142 14.34 5.36 7.91
N MET A 143 13.42 4.45 8.21
CA MET A 143 13.08 3.28 7.41
C MET A 143 11.66 3.45 6.86
N ILE A 144 11.40 2.90 5.68
CA ILE A 144 10.09 2.98 5.02
C ILE A 144 9.56 1.56 4.83
N ALA A 145 8.38 1.29 5.37
CA ALA A 145 7.65 0.05 5.16
C ALA A 145 6.47 0.30 4.21
N VAL A 146 6.39 -0.45 3.10
CA VAL A 146 5.32 -0.32 2.11
C VAL A 146 4.41 -1.53 2.17
N ASN A 147 3.16 -1.32 2.58
CA ASN A 147 2.13 -2.34 2.49
C ASN A 147 1.35 -2.16 1.17
N ARG A 148 1.72 -2.94 0.15
CA ARG A 148 1.05 -2.93 -1.16
C ARG A 148 -0.42 -3.33 -1.08
N ALA A 149 -0.79 -4.25 -0.19
CA ALA A 149 -2.18 -4.71 -0.07
C ALA A 149 -3.09 -3.66 0.57
N ALA A 150 -2.55 -2.85 1.48
CA ALA A 150 -3.27 -1.76 2.14
C ALA A 150 -3.07 -0.40 1.47
N SER A 151 -2.25 -0.30 0.43
CA SER A 151 -1.92 0.97 -0.24
C SER A 151 -1.37 2.03 0.73
N THR A 152 -0.48 1.61 1.63
CA THR A 152 0.07 2.46 2.70
C THR A 152 1.59 2.40 2.74
N VAL A 153 2.20 3.56 2.89
CA VAL A 153 3.61 3.76 3.22
C VAL A 153 3.69 4.22 4.67
N THR A 154 4.41 3.47 5.50
CA THR A 154 4.71 3.85 6.88
C THR A 154 6.18 4.25 6.98
N VAL A 155 6.44 5.46 7.47
CA VAL A 155 7.78 5.94 7.78
C VAL A 155 8.06 5.65 9.24
N LEU A 156 9.18 4.99 9.55
CA LEU A 156 9.62 4.69 10.90
C LEU A 156 10.92 5.42 11.21
N ALA A 157 10.93 6.16 12.30
CA ALA A 157 12.12 6.75 12.92
C ALA A 157 12.78 5.77 13.88
N LEU A 158 13.98 6.12 14.32
CA LEU A 158 14.67 5.41 15.41
C LEU A 158 13.92 5.57 16.73
N ASP A 159 13.81 4.47 17.46
CA ASP A 159 13.46 4.45 18.88
C ASP A 159 14.70 4.71 19.75
N ASP A 160 14.49 4.75 21.07
CA ASP A 160 15.54 4.97 22.06
C ASP A 160 16.57 3.82 22.13
N GLU A 161 16.25 2.67 21.52
CA GLU A 161 17.11 1.48 21.44
C GLU A 161 17.93 1.47 20.13
N GLY A 162 17.72 2.44 19.25
CA GLY A 162 18.41 2.55 17.97
C GLY A 162 17.85 1.64 16.88
N ASN A 163 16.56 1.28 16.96
CA ASN A 163 15.86 0.49 15.94
C ASN A 163 14.78 1.33 15.26
N TYR A 164 14.55 1.13 13.95
CA TYR A 164 13.50 1.82 13.21
C TYR A 164 12.11 1.27 13.53
N THR A 165 11.60 1.53 14.73
CA THR A 165 10.31 1.01 15.19
C THR A 165 9.31 2.10 15.53
N LYS A 166 9.73 3.37 15.65
CA LYS A 166 8.86 4.48 16.03
C LYS A 166 8.16 5.05 14.80
N PRO A 167 6.85 4.82 14.57
CA PRO A 167 6.24 5.33 13.35
C PRO A 167 6.15 6.86 13.39
N TYR A 168 6.63 7.50 12.34
CA TYR A 168 6.70 8.96 12.20
C TYR A 168 5.48 9.50 11.46
N MET A 169 5.11 8.86 10.34
CA MET A 169 3.94 9.22 9.55
C MET A 169 3.49 8.04 8.69
N ALA A 170 2.25 8.08 8.23
CA ALA A 170 1.71 7.15 7.24
C ALA A 170 1.16 7.95 6.05
N MET A 171 1.44 7.48 4.84
CA MET A 171 1.02 8.09 3.58
C MET A 171 0.26 7.06 2.74
N VAL A 172 -0.80 7.49 2.09
CA VAL A 172 -1.48 6.67 1.07
C VAL A 172 -0.58 6.58 -0.16
N CYS A 173 -0.49 5.40 -0.75
CA CYS A 173 0.21 5.19 -2.02
C CYS A 173 -0.63 4.38 -2.99
N SER A 174 -0.28 4.42 -4.27
CA SER A 174 -0.87 3.56 -5.30
C SER A 174 0.20 2.59 -5.80
N GLY A 175 0.51 1.58 -4.99
CA GLY A 175 1.41 0.51 -5.36
C GLY A 175 0.72 -0.55 -6.22
N GLY A 176 1.34 -0.97 -7.31
CA GLY A 176 0.81 -2.02 -8.19
C GLY A 176 1.22 -3.43 -7.76
N ALA A 177 0.68 -4.44 -8.44
CA ALA A 177 1.12 -5.82 -8.29
C ALA A 177 2.60 -6.02 -8.71
N ASP A 178 3.09 -5.17 -9.61
CA ASP A 178 4.45 -5.21 -10.16
C ASP A 178 5.49 -4.55 -9.26
N THR A 179 5.08 -3.75 -8.27
CA THR A 179 6.02 -3.17 -7.29
C THR A 179 6.74 -4.31 -6.55
N PRO A 180 8.09 -4.39 -6.57
CA PRO A 180 8.79 -5.55 -6.03
C PRO A 180 8.57 -5.71 -4.52
N LEU A 181 8.52 -6.96 -4.06
CA LEU A 181 8.70 -7.28 -2.64
C LEU A 181 10.19 -7.40 -2.36
N GLY A 182 10.62 -6.98 -1.18
CA GLY A 182 12.01 -7.11 -0.75
C GLY A 182 12.44 -6.02 0.22
N PHE A 183 13.74 -5.99 0.48
CA PHE A 183 14.39 -4.97 1.31
C PHE A 183 15.37 -4.15 0.46
N PHE A 184 15.12 -2.85 0.34
CA PHE A 184 15.82 -1.97 -0.60
C PHE A 184 16.41 -0.74 0.08
N ALA A 185 17.42 -0.14 -0.56
CA ALA A 185 17.92 1.18 -0.20
C ALA A 185 17.31 2.26 -1.10
N THR A 186 17.47 3.53 -0.71
CA THR A 186 17.05 4.70 -1.48
C THR A 186 18.25 5.53 -1.94
N PRO A 187 19.01 5.08 -2.95
CA PRO A 187 20.36 5.60 -3.21
C PRO A 187 20.39 6.99 -3.85
N VAL A 188 19.29 7.42 -4.49
CA VAL A 188 19.28 8.65 -5.31
C VAL A 188 17.93 9.34 -5.22
N ASN A 189 17.97 10.66 -5.05
CA ASN A 189 16.82 11.55 -5.16
C ASN A 189 16.93 12.41 -6.44
N TYR A 190 15.77 12.73 -7.02
CA TYR A 190 15.64 13.58 -8.20
C TYR A 190 14.57 14.62 -7.94
N ASP A 191 14.85 15.88 -8.27
CA ASP A 191 13.82 16.92 -8.28
C ASP A 191 12.76 16.61 -9.35
N TRP A 192 13.20 16.07 -10.49
CA TRP A 192 12.37 15.63 -11.61
C TRP A 192 12.89 14.35 -12.23
N ARG A 193 11.99 13.42 -12.56
CA ARG A 193 12.34 12.15 -13.22
C ARG A 193 11.28 11.69 -14.21
N LEU A 194 11.73 11.23 -15.38
CA LEU A 194 10.88 10.54 -16.34
C LEU A 194 10.32 9.25 -15.72
N LEU A 195 9.00 9.08 -15.78
CA LEU A 195 8.25 7.94 -15.27
C LEU A 195 7.95 6.95 -16.41
N ALA A 196 7.09 5.96 -16.14
CA ALA A 196 6.59 5.06 -17.18
C ALA A 196 5.70 5.84 -18.18
N GLY A 197 6.07 5.82 -19.46
CA GLY A 197 5.43 6.60 -20.52
C GLY A 197 6.01 8.02 -20.66
N PRO A 198 5.35 8.91 -21.42
CA PRO A 198 5.84 10.27 -21.67
C PRO A 198 5.49 11.23 -20.52
N SER A 199 5.72 10.83 -19.27
CA SER A 199 5.33 11.58 -18.07
C SER A 199 6.52 11.83 -17.14
N TYR A 200 6.47 12.93 -16.39
CA TYR A 200 7.50 13.31 -15.42
C TYR A 200 6.88 13.44 -14.03
N GLY A 201 7.59 12.92 -13.01
CA GLY A 201 7.25 13.07 -11.61
C GLY A 201 8.24 13.98 -10.90
N GLN A 202 7.76 14.72 -9.89
CA GLN A 202 8.61 15.49 -8.99
C GLN A 202 8.99 14.67 -7.76
N TYR A 203 10.04 15.12 -7.06
CA TYR A 203 10.48 14.58 -5.77
C TYR A 203 10.60 13.05 -5.80
N ALA A 204 11.29 12.55 -6.82
CA ALA A 204 11.40 11.13 -7.05
C ALA A 204 12.58 10.54 -6.30
N THR A 205 12.38 9.40 -5.65
CA THR A 205 13.42 8.66 -4.94
C THR A 205 13.53 7.25 -5.52
N ARG A 206 14.73 6.87 -5.98
CA ARG A 206 15.00 5.53 -6.51
C ARG A 206 14.86 4.48 -5.41
N ILE A 207 14.18 3.38 -5.71
CA ILE A 207 14.11 2.18 -4.86
C ILE A 207 15.02 1.12 -5.46
N TRP A 208 14.67 0.62 -6.63
CA TRP A 208 15.41 -0.45 -7.31
C TRP A 208 15.06 -0.46 -8.79
N ASP A 209 16.06 -0.62 -9.67
CA ASP A 209 15.90 -0.48 -11.12
C ASP A 209 14.94 0.67 -11.48
N SER A 210 13.92 0.52 -12.32
CA SER A 210 12.98 1.60 -12.66
C SER A 210 11.96 1.98 -11.57
N TYR A 211 11.94 1.32 -10.42
CA TYR A 211 10.97 1.57 -9.35
C TYR A 211 11.37 2.78 -8.49
N LEU A 212 10.39 3.65 -8.24
CA LEU A 212 10.57 4.97 -7.64
C LEU A 212 9.43 5.24 -6.64
N PHE A 213 9.72 5.96 -5.56
CA PHE A 213 8.73 6.86 -4.98
C PHE A 213 8.72 8.14 -5.81
N HIS A 214 7.57 8.78 -5.99
CA HIS A 214 7.45 10.10 -6.62
C HIS A 214 6.10 10.74 -6.26
N THR A 215 5.95 12.03 -6.48
CA THR A 215 4.64 12.67 -6.40
C THR A 215 3.79 12.36 -7.63
N VAL A 216 2.49 12.25 -7.41
CA VAL A 216 1.48 12.30 -8.47
C VAL A 216 0.79 13.65 -8.31
N PRO A 217 0.83 14.54 -9.31
CA PRO A 217 0.01 15.76 -9.26
C PRO A 217 -1.45 15.33 -9.28
N TYR A 218 -2.18 15.63 -8.20
CA TYR A 218 -3.64 15.63 -8.23
C TYR A 218 -4.05 17.01 -8.76
N TYR A 219 -4.84 17.01 -9.83
CA TYR A 219 -5.51 18.20 -10.37
C TYR A 219 -6.95 18.23 -9.88
#